data_AF-A0A9P4XNK6-F1
#
_entry.id   AF-A0A9P4XNK6-F1
#
_cell.length_a   1.000
_cell.length_b   1.000
_cell.length_c   1.000
_cell.angle_alpha   90.00
_cell.angle_beta   90.00
_cell.angle_gamma   90.00
#
_symmetry.space_group_name_H-M   'P 1'
#
loop_
_entity.id
_entity.type
_entity.pdbx_description
1 polymer ?
#
loop_
_entity_poly.entity_id
_entity_poly.type
_entity_poly.pdbx_seq_one_letter_code
_entity_poly.pdbx_strand_id
1 'polypeptide(L)'
;MARLDAAPLLSSSSPAQAVRQRQSQNLSQRQHQQLSGATETSAATPNGSSSRLSTDRKKRRKARSLLRRFARFSVRNTWAIPLMLLITFAAAYAVNPTESNPVSHFIFLSYKQPNPKAHIDPTLPVHYGKGLWDVAFVSFYTVVLSFTRELMMQELLIPLGRINGIKSKGKQQRFAEQMYTAIYFSCMGPAGIYVMSRSPVWYFNTPGMYEDFPHRSHEAAFKFYYLFQAAYWAQQGIVMLLGFEKPRKDYKELVAHHVVTLALIGLSYRFHFTHMGVAVYITHDVSDVFLALSKSLHYIDSPLVVPVYVSNIIVWCYLRHYINLRILYSVLTEFRTVGPYELNWETQQYKCWISNIITFVLLASLQALNLFWLYCLLRSMYKFVVYRIKKDDRSESSGPEDNQEAEAESLLEGTGDARLANGSL
;
A
#
# COMPACT_ATOMS: atom_id res chain seq x y z
N MET A 1 28.69 24.74 -60.62
CA MET A 1 30.15 24.83 -60.79
C MET A 1 30.77 25.08 -59.42
N ALA A 2 31.72 24.25 -59.03
CA ALA A 2 32.30 24.14 -57.71
C ALA A 2 33.01 25.42 -57.22
N ARG A 3 33.06 25.60 -55.89
CA ARG A 3 34.28 26.04 -55.18
C ARG A 3 34.22 25.61 -53.71
N LEU A 4 35.33 25.05 -53.28
CA LEU A 4 35.62 24.43 -51.99
C LEU A 4 35.85 25.49 -50.90
N ASP A 5 35.33 25.25 -49.69
CA ASP A 5 35.81 25.90 -48.48
C ASP A 5 36.56 24.89 -47.60
N ALA A 6 37.79 25.26 -47.25
CA ALA A 6 38.73 24.50 -46.46
C ALA A 6 38.48 24.69 -44.96
N ALA A 7 38.59 23.60 -44.20
CA ALA A 7 38.59 23.59 -42.74
C ALA A 7 39.98 23.92 -42.17
N PRO A 8 40.08 24.57 -40.99
CA PRO A 8 41.25 24.48 -40.13
C PRO A 8 41.04 23.47 -39.00
N LEU A 9 42.04 22.59 -38.85
CA LEU A 9 42.23 21.63 -37.78
C LEU A 9 42.43 22.34 -36.43
N LEU A 10 41.66 21.96 -35.40
CA LEU A 10 41.96 22.29 -33.99
C LEU A 10 42.24 21.01 -33.20
N SER A 11 43.41 21.04 -32.55
CA SER A 11 44.06 19.99 -31.78
C SER A 11 43.24 19.49 -30.60
N SER A 12 43.15 18.18 -30.46
CA SER A 12 42.60 17.48 -29.30
C SER A 12 43.58 17.51 -28.12
N SER A 13 43.29 18.31 -27.09
CA SER A 13 43.92 18.17 -25.78
C SER A 13 43.30 16.99 -25.02
N SER A 14 44.12 16.03 -24.59
CA SER A 14 43.68 14.83 -23.88
C SER A 14 43.08 15.13 -22.49
N PRO A 15 42.02 14.42 -22.05
CA PRO A 15 41.37 14.59 -20.74
C PRO A 15 42.32 14.55 -19.53
N ALA A 16 43.49 13.92 -19.67
CA ALA A 16 44.50 13.82 -18.61
C ALA A 16 45.14 15.17 -18.24
N GLN A 17 45.25 16.12 -19.19
CA GLN A 17 45.82 17.44 -18.92
C GLN A 17 44.85 18.35 -18.14
N ALA A 18 43.54 18.24 -18.40
CA ALA A 18 42.50 18.98 -17.69
C ALA A 18 42.39 18.58 -16.20
N VAL A 19 42.63 17.30 -15.88
CA VAL A 19 42.63 16.81 -14.49
C VAL A 19 43.85 17.31 -13.71
N ARG A 20 45.03 17.38 -14.35
CA ARG A 20 46.26 17.90 -13.72
C ARG A 20 46.17 19.40 -13.39
N GLN A 21 45.57 20.21 -14.27
CA GLN A 21 45.36 21.63 -14.00
C GLN A 21 44.43 21.89 -12.81
N ARG A 22 43.32 21.13 -12.70
CA ARG A 22 42.40 21.23 -11.55
C ARG A 22 43.02 20.82 -10.21
N GLN A 23 43.94 19.86 -10.19
CA GLN A 23 44.64 19.50 -8.96
C GLN A 23 45.63 20.59 -8.49
N SER A 24 46.30 21.29 -9.42
CA SER A 24 47.21 22.39 -9.06
C SER A 24 46.51 23.62 -8.47
N GLN A 25 45.30 23.93 -8.95
CA GLN A 25 44.48 25.03 -8.43
C GLN A 25 43.93 24.74 -7.02
N ASN A 26 43.60 23.48 -6.72
CA ASN A 26 43.13 23.09 -5.38
C ASN A 26 44.26 23.06 -4.33
N LEU A 27 45.51 22.82 -4.73
CA LEU A 27 46.67 22.85 -3.85
C LEU A 27 47.07 24.27 -3.45
N SER A 28 47.01 25.23 -4.39
CA SER A 28 47.28 26.65 -4.12
C SER A 28 46.21 27.28 -3.21
N GLN A 29 44.93 26.90 -3.37
CA GLN A 29 43.86 27.35 -2.47
C GLN A 29 44.01 26.81 -1.03
N ARG A 30 44.51 25.59 -0.84
CA ARG A 30 44.77 25.03 0.50
C ARG A 30 45.96 25.70 1.19
N GLN A 31 46.99 26.09 0.43
CA GLN A 31 48.16 26.78 0.98
C GLN A 31 47.82 28.20 1.45
N HIS A 32 46.92 28.91 0.76
CA HIS A 32 46.49 30.24 1.20
C HIS A 32 45.59 30.22 2.45
N GLN A 33 44.89 29.11 2.71
CA GLN A 33 44.04 28.99 3.90
C GLN A 33 44.82 28.60 5.17
N GLN A 34 46.08 28.17 5.05
CA GLN A 34 46.95 27.82 6.18
C GLN A 34 47.87 28.95 6.66
N LEU A 35 48.01 30.05 5.92
CA LEU A 35 48.92 31.16 6.26
C LEU A 35 48.26 32.42 6.86
N SER A 36 46.94 32.43 7.08
CA SER A 36 46.22 33.58 7.66
C SER A 36 46.02 33.50 9.18
N GLY A 37 46.97 32.93 9.92
CA GLY A 37 46.79 32.70 11.36
C GLY A 37 48.06 32.92 12.16
N ALA A 38 48.50 34.17 12.31
CA ALA A 38 49.44 34.53 13.35
C ALA A 38 49.22 35.94 13.91
N THR A 39 49.13 35.99 15.24
CA THR A 39 49.50 37.10 16.14
C THR A 39 48.45 38.16 16.48
N GLU A 40 47.85 38.03 17.68
CA GLU A 40 47.62 39.15 18.59
C GLU A 40 47.66 38.66 20.05
N THR A 41 48.18 39.52 20.92
CA THR A 41 48.79 39.25 22.23
C THR A 41 47.82 39.41 23.41
N SER A 42 47.96 38.53 24.41
CA SER A 42 47.78 38.69 25.88
C SER A 42 46.69 39.63 26.46
N ALA A 43 45.74 39.04 27.23
CA ALA A 43 45.29 39.56 28.54
C ALA A 43 44.38 38.53 29.28
N ALA A 44 44.32 38.68 30.60
CA ALA A 44 43.89 37.73 31.62
C ALA A 44 42.40 37.26 31.64
N THR A 45 42.19 36.13 32.32
CA THR A 45 40.98 35.34 32.65
C THR A 45 39.79 36.14 33.26
N PRO A 46 38.53 35.65 33.22
CA PRO A 46 38.12 34.48 34.01
C PRO A 46 37.36 33.38 33.27
N ASN A 47 37.61 32.17 33.76
CA ASN A 47 37.01 30.89 33.42
C ASN A 47 35.50 30.89 33.62
N GLY A 48 34.72 30.54 32.59
CA GLY A 48 33.29 30.22 32.78
C GLY A 48 32.50 29.86 31.52
N SER A 49 32.84 30.43 30.35
CA SER A 49 32.04 30.28 29.12
C SER A 49 32.58 29.26 28.12
N SER A 50 33.91 29.06 28.06
CA SER A 50 34.59 28.13 27.15
C SER A 50 34.24 26.66 27.42
N SER A 51 34.10 26.26 28.68
CA SER A 51 33.74 24.88 29.06
C SER A 51 32.33 24.52 28.62
N ARG A 52 31.36 25.44 28.73
CA ARG A 52 29.97 25.27 28.26
C ARG A 52 29.88 25.15 26.74
N LEU A 53 30.56 26.02 26.00
CA LEU A 53 30.61 25.96 24.53
C LEU A 53 31.26 24.65 24.02
N SER A 54 32.30 24.15 24.69
CA SER A 54 32.96 22.89 24.33
C SER A 54 32.11 21.66 24.67
N THR A 55 31.38 21.68 25.79
CA THR A 55 30.45 20.60 26.18
C THR A 55 29.22 20.58 25.31
N ASP A 56 28.68 21.73 24.90
CA ASP A 56 27.57 21.81 23.94
C ASP A 56 27.98 21.34 22.55
N ARG A 57 29.19 21.66 22.08
CA ARG A 57 29.74 21.07 20.84
C ARG A 57 29.88 19.56 20.93
N LYS A 58 30.34 19.01 22.06
CA LYS A 58 30.45 17.55 22.30
C LYS A 58 29.07 16.88 22.36
N LYS A 59 28.10 17.47 23.06
CA LYS A 59 26.69 17.00 23.10
C LYS A 59 26.06 17.00 21.71
N ARG A 60 26.23 18.08 20.94
CA ARG A 60 25.69 18.22 19.57
C ARG A 60 26.35 17.24 18.60
N ARG A 61 27.65 16.95 18.75
CA ARG A 61 28.36 15.92 17.97
C ARG A 61 27.90 14.51 18.32
N LYS A 62 27.67 14.21 19.60
CA LYS A 62 27.14 12.91 20.08
C LYS A 62 25.70 12.69 19.61
N ALA A 63 24.84 13.72 19.71
CA ALA A 63 23.48 13.69 19.18
C ALA A 63 23.45 13.43 17.66
N ARG A 64 24.30 14.10 16.88
CA ARG A 64 24.45 13.83 15.44
C ARG A 64 24.95 12.41 15.16
N SER A 65 25.81 11.85 15.99
CA SER A 65 26.27 10.46 15.87
C SER A 65 25.15 9.44 16.16
N LEU A 66 24.32 9.71 17.15
CA LEU A 66 23.16 8.87 17.48
C LEU A 66 22.08 8.95 16.40
N LEU A 67 21.75 10.16 15.90
CA LEU A 67 20.84 10.36 14.77
C LEU A 67 21.31 9.61 13.52
N ARG A 68 22.59 9.65 13.19
CA ARG A 68 23.15 8.88 12.05
C ARG A 68 23.12 7.37 12.27
N ARG A 69 23.26 6.90 13.51
CA ARG A 69 23.14 5.47 13.84
C ARG A 69 21.69 5.02 13.75
N PHE A 70 20.77 5.83 14.24
CA PHE A 70 19.33 5.60 14.14
C PHE A 70 18.86 5.64 12.67
N ALA A 71 19.24 6.65 11.90
CA ALA A 71 18.90 6.72 10.47
C ALA A 71 19.38 5.47 9.70
N ARG A 72 20.59 4.98 9.98
CA ARG A 72 21.09 3.73 9.40
C ARG A 72 20.30 2.50 9.86
N PHE A 73 19.86 2.47 11.11
CA PHE A 73 19.00 1.40 11.65
C PHE A 73 17.61 1.43 10.99
N SER A 74 16.98 2.59 10.88
CA SER A 74 15.66 2.77 10.27
C SER A 74 15.63 2.51 8.77
N VAL A 75 16.72 2.81 8.05
CA VAL A 75 16.85 2.45 6.63
C VAL A 75 17.01 0.94 6.46
N ARG A 76 17.63 0.25 7.43
CA ARG A 76 17.79 -1.20 7.41
C ARG A 76 16.52 -1.94 7.86
N ASN A 77 15.84 -1.40 8.86
CA ASN A 77 14.64 -1.95 9.47
C ASN A 77 13.50 -0.94 9.27
N THR A 78 12.81 -1.04 8.14
CA THR A 78 11.76 -0.09 7.73
C THR A 78 10.61 -0.05 8.73
N TRP A 79 10.36 -1.15 9.47
CA TRP A 79 9.39 -1.23 10.55
C TRP A 79 9.70 -0.32 11.76
N ALA A 80 10.95 0.15 11.90
CA ALA A 80 11.36 0.95 13.06
C ALA A 80 10.69 2.33 13.12
N ILE A 81 10.44 2.97 11.96
CA ILE A 81 9.81 4.31 11.93
C ILE A 81 8.34 4.22 12.36
N PRO A 82 7.50 3.35 11.76
CA PRO A 82 6.15 3.13 12.26
C PRO A 82 6.10 2.72 13.73
N LEU A 83 7.01 1.82 14.18
CA LEU A 83 7.05 1.40 15.57
C LEU A 83 7.30 2.57 16.54
N MET A 84 8.24 3.47 16.20
CA MET A 84 8.50 4.65 17.03
C MET A 84 7.28 5.56 17.15
N LEU A 85 6.51 5.71 16.07
CA LEU A 85 5.24 6.44 16.12
C LEU A 85 4.25 5.75 17.05
N LEU A 86 4.07 4.43 16.92
CA LEU A 86 3.17 3.66 17.78
C LEU A 86 3.56 3.73 19.26
N ILE A 87 4.86 3.64 19.58
CA ILE A 87 5.37 3.80 20.95
C ILE A 87 5.06 5.20 21.47
N THR A 88 5.17 6.23 20.62
CA THR A 88 4.85 7.61 21.00
C THR A 88 3.36 7.77 21.34
N PHE A 89 2.47 7.22 20.51
CA PHE A 89 1.03 7.19 20.80
C PHE A 89 0.72 6.39 22.08
N ALA A 90 1.33 5.22 22.26
CA ALA A 90 1.14 4.41 23.45
C ALA A 90 1.62 5.11 24.72
N ALA A 91 2.78 5.77 24.68
CA ALA A 91 3.29 6.58 25.79
C ALA A 91 2.38 7.77 26.11
N ALA A 92 1.91 8.48 25.08
CA ALA A 92 0.99 9.60 25.25
C ALA A 92 -0.37 9.15 25.83
N TYR A 93 -0.85 7.95 25.48
CA TYR A 93 -2.03 7.37 26.10
C TYR A 93 -1.79 6.95 27.56
N ALA A 94 -0.64 6.33 27.85
CA ALA A 94 -0.29 5.86 29.19
C ALA A 94 -0.18 6.98 30.25
N VAL A 95 0.12 8.22 29.83
CA VAL A 95 0.13 9.39 30.73
C VAL A 95 -1.26 9.69 31.30
N ASN A 96 -2.32 9.48 30.52
CA ASN A 96 -3.69 9.65 30.96
C ASN A 96 -4.60 8.65 30.23
N PRO A 97 -4.77 7.41 30.75
CA PRO A 97 -5.49 6.34 30.08
C PRO A 97 -7.01 6.48 30.29
N THR A 98 -7.57 7.62 29.91
CA THR A 98 -9.00 7.92 30.01
C THR A 98 -9.53 8.47 28.69
N GLU A 99 -10.85 8.47 28.51
CA GLU A 99 -11.50 9.05 27.32
C GLU A 99 -11.26 10.56 27.18
N SER A 100 -10.77 11.23 28.24
CA SER A 100 -10.39 12.65 28.20
C SER A 100 -9.11 12.91 27.38
N ASN A 101 -8.31 11.86 27.13
CA ASN A 101 -7.09 11.98 26.35
C ASN A 101 -7.42 12.03 24.86
N PRO A 102 -6.96 13.04 24.10
CA PRO A 102 -7.21 13.12 22.67
C PRO A 102 -6.64 11.93 21.89
N VAL A 103 -5.63 11.23 22.44
CA VAL A 103 -5.08 10.00 21.86
C VAL A 103 -6.09 8.84 21.88
N SER A 104 -7.07 8.86 22.79
CA SER A 104 -8.11 7.83 22.84
C SER A 104 -8.91 7.76 21.52
N HIS A 105 -9.13 8.91 20.85
CA HIS A 105 -9.80 8.99 19.56
C HIS A 105 -9.03 8.34 18.40
N PHE A 106 -7.72 8.18 18.54
CA PHE A 106 -6.88 7.49 17.56
C PHE A 106 -6.94 5.97 17.75
N ILE A 107 -7.03 5.51 18.99
CA ILE A 107 -6.95 4.08 19.35
C ILE A 107 -8.33 3.42 19.36
N PHE A 108 -9.36 4.11 19.84
CA PHE A 108 -10.70 3.57 20.05
C PHE A 108 -11.74 4.26 19.17
N LEU A 109 -12.87 3.57 18.93
CA LEU A 109 -13.98 4.13 18.19
C LEU A 109 -14.58 5.34 18.92
N SER A 110 -14.74 6.43 18.17
CA SER A 110 -15.36 7.66 18.66
C SER A 110 -16.88 7.69 18.37
N TYR A 111 -17.60 8.59 19.04
CA TYR A 111 -19.05 8.85 18.86
C TYR A 111 -19.96 7.70 19.29
N LYS A 112 -19.74 7.15 20.48
CA LYS A 112 -20.63 6.17 21.10
C LYS A 112 -22.03 6.76 21.30
N GLN A 113 -23.05 6.03 20.89
CA GLN A 113 -24.45 6.41 20.99
C GLN A 113 -25.29 5.20 21.47
N PRO A 114 -26.42 5.44 22.17
CA PRO A 114 -27.37 4.38 22.48
C PRO A 114 -27.85 3.70 21.20
N ASN A 115 -28.18 2.41 21.27
CA ASN A 115 -28.80 1.73 20.15
C ASN A 115 -30.12 2.46 19.81
N PRO A 116 -30.44 2.73 18.53
CA PRO A 116 -31.72 3.32 18.15
C PRO A 116 -32.94 2.55 18.69
N LYS A 117 -32.81 1.22 18.84
CA LYS A 117 -33.82 0.31 19.39
C LYS A 117 -33.63 0.03 20.89
N ALA A 118 -32.73 0.75 21.58
CA ALA A 118 -32.50 0.59 23.03
C ALA A 118 -33.74 0.85 23.88
N HIS A 119 -34.70 1.63 23.36
CA HIS A 119 -36.00 1.87 24.01
C HIS A 119 -36.90 0.62 24.02
N ILE A 120 -36.67 -0.33 23.11
CA ILE A 120 -37.40 -1.61 23.02
C ILE A 120 -36.67 -2.66 23.85
N ASP A 121 -35.34 -2.73 23.69
CA ASP A 121 -34.50 -3.68 24.41
C ASP A 121 -33.16 -3.02 24.79
N PRO A 122 -32.92 -2.76 26.08
CA PRO A 122 -31.69 -2.11 26.56
C PRO A 122 -30.47 -3.04 26.48
N THR A 123 -30.65 -4.34 26.22
CA THR A 123 -29.54 -5.30 26.07
C THR A 123 -28.90 -5.26 24.68
N LEU A 124 -29.53 -4.55 23.74
CA LEU A 124 -29.01 -4.43 22.37
C LEU A 124 -27.64 -3.73 22.33
N PRO A 125 -26.74 -4.17 21.42
CA PRO A 125 -25.39 -3.65 21.34
C PRO A 125 -25.36 -2.16 21.04
N VAL A 126 -24.38 -1.46 21.63
CA VAL A 126 -24.19 -0.01 21.41
C VAL A 126 -23.83 0.31 19.96
N HIS A 127 -24.27 1.49 19.52
CA HIS A 127 -24.01 1.99 18.18
C HIS A 127 -23.00 3.14 18.22
N TYR A 128 -22.41 3.43 17.08
CA TYR A 128 -21.46 4.51 16.89
C TYR A 128 -21.85 5.35 15.68
N GLY A 129 -21.92 6.67 15.87
CA GLY A 129 -22.14 7.64 14.80
C GLY A 129 -20.86 7.92 14.00
N LYS A 130 -20.87 8.98 13.20
CA LYS A 130 -19.71 9.44 12.42
C LYS A 130 -19.23 10.82 12.84
N GLY A 131 -17.95 11.12 12.64
CA GLY A 131 -17.39 12.47 12.75
C GLY A 131 -15.90 12.56 12.43
N LEU A 132 -15.30 13.73 12.65
CA LEU A 132 -13.92 14.03 12.23
C LEU A 132 -12.85 13.16 12.91
N TRP A 133 -13.05 12.80 14.18
CA TRP A 133 -12.20 11.84 14.89
C TRP A 133 -12.07 10.46 14.20
N ASP A 134 -12.98 10.08 13.30
CA ASP A 134 -12.81 8.84 12.52
C ASP A 134 -11.62 8.94 11.53
N VAL A 135 -11.25 10.16 11.09
CA VAL A 135 -10.02 10.38 10.31
C VAL A 135 -8.77 10.14 11.17
N ALA A 136 -8.80 10.56 12.44
CA ALA A 136 -7.73 10.29 13.39
C ALA A 136 -7.55 8.78 13.59
N PHE A 137 -8.65 8.05 13.80
CA PHE A 137 -8.67 6.60 13.88
C PHE A 137 -8.05 5.94 12.63
N VAL A 138 -8.51 6.32 11.43
CA VAL A 138 -7.99 5.80 10.16
C VAL A 138 -6.49 6.09 10.03
N SER A 139 -6.04 7.29 10.40
CA SER A 139 -4.62 7.66 10.33
C SER A 139 -3.75 6.84 11.28
N PHE A 140 -4.21 6.57 12.50
CA PHE A 140 -3.50 5.72 13.45
C PHE A 140 -3.40 4.29 12.96
N TYR A 141 -4.51 3.70 12.51
CA TYR A 141 -4.51 2.34 12.00
C TYR A 141 -3.73 2.19 10.68
N THR A 142 -3.59 3.26 9.90
CA THR A 142 -2.67 3.31 8.75
C THR A 142 -1.21 3.11 9.20
N VAL A 143 -0.81 3.72 10.33
CA VAL A 143 0.53 3.53 10.92
C VAL A 143 0.67 2.12 11.50
N VAL A 144 -0.36 1.61 12.19
CA VAL A 144 -0.39 0.22 12.70
C VAL A 144 -0.20 -0.78 11.56
N LEU A 145 -0.94 -0.63 10.47
CA LEU A 145 -0.85 -1.51 9.31
C LEU A 145 0.50 -1.38 8.61
N SER A 146 1.07 -0.17 8.52
CA SER A 146 2.42 0.03 7.98
C SER A 146 3.48 -0.67 8.81
N PHE A 147 3.40 -0.59 10.14
CA PHE A 147 4.28 -1.33 11.05
C PHE A 147 4.16 -2.83 10.84
N THR A 148 2.93 -3.35 10.92
CA THR A 148 2.65 -4.79 10.82
C THR A 148 3.11 -5.34 9.47
N ARG A 149 2.85 -4.63 8.36
CA ARG A 149 3.32 -5.00 7.01
C ARG A 149 4.84 -5.13 6.97
N GLU A 150 5.56 -4.09 7.37
CA GLU A 150 7.02 -4.08 7.28
C GLU A 150 7.67 -5.12 8.21
N LEU A 151 7.12 -5.28 9.42
CA LEU A 151 7.59 -6.28 10.37
C LEU A 151 7.38 -7.69 9.82
N MET A 152 6.17 -8.02 9.37
CA MET A 152 5.87 -9.32 8.79
C MET A 152 6.71 -9.61 7.56
N MET A 153 6.85 -8.64 6.64
CA MET A 153 7.63 -8.83 5.43
C MET A 153 9.11 -9.10 5.77
N GLN A 154 9.74 -8.30 6.63
CA GLN A 154 11.18 -8.41 6.92
C GLN A 154 11.55 -9.58 7.82
N GLU A 155 10.77 -9.81 8.88
CA GLU A 155 11.12 -10.78 9.92
C GLU A 155 10.52 -12.17 9.67
N LEU A 156 9.42 -12.28 8.92
CA LEU A 156 8.73 -13.55 8.69
C LEU A 156 8.75 -13.98 7.22
N LEU A 157 8.22 -13.17 6.32
CA LEU A 157 7.88 -13.60 4.96
C LEU A 157 9.08 -13.68 4.02
N ILE A 158 10.02 -12.73 4.09
CA ILE A 158 11.26 -12.79 3.29
C ILE A 158 12.12 -14.00 3.73
N PRO A 159 12.36 -14.24 5.04
CA PRO A 159 13.03 -15.47 5.49
C PRO A 159 12.31 -16.73 5.03
N LEU A 160 10.98 -16.78 5.11
CA LEU A 160 10.19 -17.90 4.60
C LEU A 160 10.41 -18.13 3.10
N GLY A 161 10.43 -17.06 2.29
CA GLY A 161 10.74 -17.16 0.86
C GLY A 161 12.14 -17.71 0.58
N ARG A 162 13.14 -17.35 1.39
CA ARG A 162 14.50 -17.90 1.28
C ARG A 162 14.56 -19.39 1.61
N ILE A 163 13.85 -19.83 2.64
CA ILE A 163 13.75 -21.24 3.03
C ILE A 163 13.09 -22.06 1.92
N ASN A 164 12.11 -21.48 1.22
CA ASN A 164 11.45 -22.07 0.06
C ASN A 164 12.23 -21.90 -1.27
N GLY A 165 13.52 -21.55 -1.21
CA GLY A 165 14.41 -21.59 -2.38
C GLY A 165 14.40 -20.35 -3.29
N ILE A 166 13.72 -19.27 -2.92
CA ILE A 166 13.70 -18.03 -3.74
C ILE A 166 15.04 -17.29 -3.58
N LYS A 167 15.88 -17.32 -4.61
CA LYS A 167 17.23 -16.71 -4.59
C LYS A 167 17.23 -15.20 -4.87
N SER A 168 16.46 -14.75 -5.87
CA SER A 168 16.42 -13.34 -6.28
C SER A 168 15.77 -12.46 -5.20
N LYS A 169 16.46 -11.38 -4.81
CA LYS A 169 15.93 -10.40 -3.83
C LYS A 169 14.64 -9.74 -4.32
N GLY A 170 14.51 -9.50 -5.62
CA GLY A 170 13.30 -8.94 -6.22
C GLY A 170 12.11 -9.89 -6.10
N LYS A 171 12.32 -11.17 -6.41
CA LYS A 171 11.31 -12.22 -6.26
C LYS A 171 10.92 -12.44 -4.79
N GLN A 172 11.88 -12.39 -3.86
CA GLN A 172 11.61 -12.48 -2.41
C GLN A 172 10.67 -11.36 -1.94
N GLN A 173 10.91 -10.11 -2.38
CA GLN A 173 10.05 -8.99 -2.02
C GLN A 173 8.63 -9.15 -2.57
N ARG A 174 8.49 -9.52 -3.85
CA ARG A 174 7.17 -9.74 -4.45
C ARG A 174 6.41 -10.90 -3.80
N PHE A 175 7.09 -11.99 -3.48
CA PHE A 175 6.52 -13.08 -2.70
C PHE A 175 6.01 -12.58 -1.34
N ALA A 176 6.83 -11.82 -0.61
CA ALA A 176 6.45 -11.27 0.69
C ALA A 176 5.25 -10.31 0.59
N GLU A 177 5.18 -9.46 -0.45
CA GLU A 177 4.02 -8.59 -0.72
C GLU A 177 2.74 -9.40 -0.93
N GLN A 178 2.79 -10.44 -1.77
CA GLN A 178 1.62 -11.29 -2.04
C GLN A 178 1.22 -12.10 -0.81
N MET A 179 2.18 -12.65 -0.06
CA MET A 179 1.87 -13.44 1.13
C MET A 179 1.31 -12.57 2.26
N TYR A 180 1.81 -11.35 2.45
CA TYR A 180 1.21 -10.40 3.39
C TYR A 180 -0.25 -10.10 3.02
N THR A 181 -0.50 -9.85 1.73
CA THR A 181 -1.85 -9.61 1.20
C THR A 181 -2.76 -10.81 1.46
N ALA A 182 -2.27 -12.03 1.23
CA ALA A 182 -3.01 -13.26 1.51
C ALA A 182 -3.35 -13.39 3.00
N ILE A 183 -2.41 -13.13 3.91
CA ILE A 183 -2.65 -13.21 5.36
C ILE A 183 -3.66 -12.16 5.81
N TYR A 184 -3.51 -10.92 5.34
CA TYR A 184 -4.41 -9.82 5.67
C TYR A 184 -5.86 -10.16 5.30
N PHE A 185 -6.11 -10.51 4.03
CA PHE A 185 -7.46 -10.83 3.57
C PHE A 185 -7.98 -12.16 4.12
N SER A 186 -7.12 -13.11 4.49
CA SER A 186 -7.55 -14.33 5.19
C SER A 186 -8.08 -14.04 6.59
N CYS A 187 -7.63 -12.96 7.22
CA CYS A 187 -8.17 -12.50 8.51
C CYS A 187 -9.40 -11.61 8.32
N MET A 188 -9.31 -10.64 7.40
CA MET A 188 -10.36 -9.64 7.20
C MET A 188 -11.57 -10.17 6.45
N GLY A 189 -11.42 -11.11 5.52
CA GLY A 189 -12.53 -11.73 4.79
C GLY A 189 -13.57 -12.37 5.72
N PRO A 190 -13.18 -13.29 6.62
CA PRO A 190 -14.10 -13.84 7.62
C PRO A 190 -14.70 -12.79 8.56
N ALA A 191 -13.91 -11.79 8.98
CA ALA A 191 -14.41 -10.68 9.79
C ALA A 191 -15.49 -9.88 9.05
N GLY A 192 -15.33 -9.66 7.75
CA GLY A 192 -16.31 -9.01 6.88
C GLY A 192 -17.60 -9.81 6.75
N ILE A 193 -17.48 -11.13 6.54
CA ILE A 193 -18.65 -12.03 6.49
C ILE A 193 -19.42 -11.98 7.82
N TYR A 194 -18.71 -12.00 8.96
CA TYR A 194 -19.33 -11.84 10.28
C TYR A 194 -20.07 -10.50 10.40
N VAL A 195 -19.44 -9.39 10.03
CA VAL A 195 -20.08 -8.05 10.04
C VAL A 195 -21.32 -8.02 9.15
N MET A 196 -21.24 -8.59 7.95
CA MET A 196 -22.37 -8.62 7.00
C MET A 196 -23.52 -9.50 7.51
N SER A 197 -23.23 -10.59 8.22
CA SER A 197 -24.26 -11.46 8.82
C SER A 197 -25.13 -10.78 9.86
N ARG A 198 -24.62 -9.70 10.47
CA ARG A 198 -25.36 -8.88 11.43
C ARG A 198 -25.97 -7.63 10.81
N SER A 199 -26.01 -7.56 9.48
CA SER A 199 -26.55 -6.41 8.74
C SER A 199 -27.69 -6.85 7.81
N PRO A 200 -28.59 -5.93 7.41
CA PRO A 200 -29.66 -6.23 6.42
C PRO A 200 -29.13 -6.67 5.05
N VAL A 201 -27.83 -6.48 4.81
CA VAL A 201 -27.12 -6.80 3.57
C VAL A 201 -26.63 -8.25 3.52
N TRP A 202 -27.02 -9.09 4.49
CA TRP A 202 -26.62 -10.49 4.55
C TRP A 202 -26.83 -11.21 3.22
N TYR A 203 -25.81 -11.98 2.82
CA TYR A 203 -25.79 -12.72 1.57
C TYR A 203 -26.06 -11.84 0.32
N PHE A 204 -25.54 -10.62 0.33
CA PHE A 204 -25.69 -9.64 -0.76
C PHE A 204 -27.16 -9.32 -1.09
N ASN A 205 -27.99 -9.20 -0.05
CA ASN A 205 -29.36 -8.72 -0.18
C ASN A 205 -29.35 -7.23 -0.57
N THR A 206 -29.76 -6.93 -1.82
CA THR A 206 -29.65 -5.58 -2.39
C THR A 206 -30.66 -4.58 -1.83
N PRO A 207 -31.94 -4.92 -1.55
CA PRO A 207 -32.85 -4.03 -0.85
C PRO A 207 -32.33 -3.53 0.50
N GLY A 208 -31.66 -4.41 1.27
CA GLY A 208 -31.06 -4.08 2.58
C GLY A 208 -29.95 -3.02 2.51
N MET A 209 -29.46 -2.68 1.32
CA MET A 209 -28.53 -1.55 1.10
C MET A 209 -29.22 -0.19 1.22
N TYR A 210 -30.54 -0.12 1.00
CA TYR A 210 -31.31 1.14 0.96
C TYR A 210 -32.44 1.21 1.98
N GLU A 211 -32.93 0.06 2.46
CA GLU A 211 -33.91 0.00 3.54
C GLU A 211 -33.42 0.81 4.75
N ASP A 212 -34.31 1.60 5.36
CA ASP A 212 -34.02 2.48 6.50
C ASP A 212 -32.89 3.51 6.28
N PHE A 213 -32.55 3.81 5.02
CA PHE A 213 -31.58 4.86 4.73
C PHE A 213 -32.11 6.25 5.14
N PRO A 214 -31.32 7.10 5.84
CA PRO A 214 -29.87 7.01 6.04
C PRO A 214 -29.43 6.20 7.26
N HIS A 215 -28.45 5.30 7.07
CA HIS A 215 -27.81 4.52 8.13
C HIS A 215 -26.80 5.36 8.93
N ARG A 216 -27.29 6.20 9.86
CA ARG A 216 -26.44 7.19 10.56
C ARG A 216 -25.51 6.61 11.62
N SER A 217 -25.81 5.42 12.11
CA SER A 217 -25.05 4.76 13.17
C SER A 217 -24.95 3.27 12.91
N HIS A 218 -23.86 2.66 13.37
CA HIS A 218 -23.60 1.24 13.19
C HIS A 218 -23.09 0.61 14.48
N GLU A 219 -23.25 -0.70 14.61
CA GLU A 219 -22.62 -1.47 15.68
C GLU A 219 -21.09 -1.32 15.66
N ALA A 220 -20.46 -1.52 16.83
CA ALA A 220 -19.01 -1.40 17.01
C ALA A 220 -18.20 -2.18 15.95
N ALA A 221 -18.54 -3.46 15.75
CA ALA A 221 -17.82 -4.34 14.83
C ALA A 221 -17.91 -3.84 13.38
N PHE A 222 -19.10 -3.37 12.97
CA PHE A 222 -19.31 -2.82 11.63
C PHE A 222 -18.47 -1.56 11.43
N LYS A 223 -18.56 -0.60 12.36
CA LYS A 223 -17.82 0.66 12.25
C LYS A 223 -16.30 0.42 12.27
N PHE A 224 -15.82 -0.42 13.18
CA PHE A 224 -14.41 -0.80 13.25
C PHE A 224 -13.93 -1.42 11.94
N TYR A 225 -14.64 -2.44 11.45
CA TYR A 225 -14.31 -3.11 10.19
C TYR A 225 -14.22 -2.13 9.03
N TYR A 226 -15.21 -1.24 8.91
CA TYR A 226 -15.27 -0.26 7.82
C TYR A 226 -14.09 0.72 7.86
N LEU A 227 -13.80 1.30 9.03
CA LEU A 227 -12.70 2.25 9.19
C LEU A 227 -11.33 1.58 9.10
N PHE A 228 -11.21 0.35 9.59
CA PHE A 228 -9.97 -0.42 9.49
C PHE A 228 -9.66 -0.79 8.03
N GLN A 229 -10.67 -1.19 7.25
CA GLN A 229 -10.53 -1.37 5.81
C GLN A 229 -10.15 -0.06 5.10
N ALA A 230 -10.77 1.07 5.48
CA ALA A 230 -10.37 2.37 4.96
C ALA A 230 -8.90 2.70 5.26
N ALA A 231 -8.41 2.37 6.46
CA ALA A 231 -7.00 2.53 6.84
C ALA A 231 -6.07 1.65 6.01
N TYR A 232 -6.46 0.41 5.71
CA TYR A 232 -5.68 -0.47 4.82
C TYR A 232 -5.57 0.08 3.39
N TRP A 233 -6.69 0.52 2.81
CA TRP A 233 -6.67 1.10 1.46
C TRP A 233 -5.91 2.42 1.41
N ALA A 234 -6.00 3.24 2.46
CA ALA A 234 -5.17 4.44 2.61
C ALA A 234 -3.68 4.08 2.72
N GLN A 235 -3.34 3.07 3.52
CA GLN A 235 -1.98 2.58 3.68
C GLN A 235 -1.39 2.09 2.34
N GLN A 236 -2.13 1.30 1.56
CA GLN A 236 -1.69 0.89 0.24
C GLN A 236 -1.49 2.13 -0.66
N GLY A 237 -2.49 3.01 -0.75
CA GLY A 237 -2.39 4.22 -1.56
C GLY A 237 -1.16 5.08 -1.25
N ILE A 238 -0.79 5.21 0.03
CA ILE A 238 0.43 5.91 0.47
C ILE A 238 1.69 5.18 0.00
N VAL A 239 1.77 3.86 0.16
CA VAL A 239 2.91 3.04 -0.30
C VAL A 239 3.11 3.20 -1.81
N MET A 240 2.03 3.18 -2.58
CA MET A 240 2.06 3.36 -4.03
C MET A 240 2.47 4.79 -4.41
N LEU A 241 1.95 5.81 -3.74
CA LEU A 241 2.28 7.23 -4.00
C LEU A 241 3.73 7.57 -3.68
N LEU A 242 4.28 6.98 -2.61
CA LEU A 242 5.68 7.15 -2.21
C LEU A 242 6.65 6.34 -3.08
N GLY A 243 6.16 5.52 -4.01
CA GLY A 243 6.98 4.72 -4.92
C GLY A 243 7.76 3.62 -4.21
N PHE A 244 7.28 3.15 -3.06
CA PHE A 244 7.92 2.03 -2.34
C PHE A 244 7.72 0.70 -3.06
N GLU A 245 6.69 0.58 -3.91
CA GLU A 245 6.47 -0.55 -4.80
C GLU A 245 6.97 -0.23 -6.21
N LYS A 246 7.78 -1.12 -6.81
CA LYS A 246 8.26 -0.96 -8.19
C LYS A 246 7.06 -0.98 -9.16
N PRO A 247 6.98 -0.02 -10.11
CA PRO A 247 5.88 0.03 -11.08
C PRO A 247 5.74 -1.29 -11.84
N ARG A 248 4.52 -1.83 -11.84
CA ARG A 248 4.14 -3.04 -12.60
C ARG A 248 3.64 -2.65 -13.99
N LYS A 249 3.44 -3.64 -14.87
CA LYS A 249 2.88 -3.41 -16.22
C LYS A 249 1.46 -2.84 -16.17
N ASP A 250 0.71 -3.14 -15.12
CA ASP A 250 -0.64 -2.65 -14.82
C ASP A 250 -0.66 -1.45 -13.86
N TYR A 251 0.43 -0.69 -13.75
CA TYR A 251 0.55 0.40 -12.77
C TYR A 251 -0.49 1.50 -12.97
N LYS A 252 -0.82 1.86 -14.22
CA LYS A 252 -1.81 2.92 -14.50
C LYS A 252 -3.22 2.50 -14.07
N GLU A 253 -3.59 1.26 -14.35
CA GLU A 253 -4.86 0.66 -13.98
C GLU A 253 -4.95 0.49 -12.45
N LEU A 254 -3.84 0.12 -11.80
CA LEU A 254 -3.75 0.05 -10.35
C LEU A 254 -3.89 1.42 -9.68
N VAL A 255 -3.32 2.49 -10.26
CA VAL A 255 -3.50 3.86 -9.78
C VAL A 255 -4.95 4.31 -9.96
N ALA A 256 -5.53 4.09 -11.15
CA ALA A 256 -6.93 4.40 -11.42
C ALA A 256 -7.87 3.69 -10.43
N HIS A 257 -7.59 2.42 -10.14
CA HIS A 257 -8.29 1.66 -9.12
C HIS A 257 -8.21 2.31 -7.74
N HIS A 258 -7.03 2.69 -7.27
CA HIS A 258 -6.89 3.33 -5.95
C HIS A 258 -7.65 4.65 -5.86
N VAL A 259 -7.67 5.43 -6.94
CA VAL A 259 -8.48 6.66 -6.98
C VAL A 259 -9.97 6.32 -6.85
N VAL A 260 -10.46 5.34 -7.61
CA VAL A 260 -11.87 4.92 -7.57
C VAL A 260 -12.24 4.30 -6.21
N THR A 261 -11.40 3.44 -5.65
CA THR A 261 -11.68 2.79 -4.36
C THR A 261 -11.64 3.78 -3.21
N LEU A 262 -10.64 4.65 -3.12
CA LEU A 262 -10.61 5.69 -2.08
C LEU A 262 -11.79 6.66 -2.20
N ALA A 263 -12.20 7.00 -3.43
CA ALA A 263 -13.41 7.79 -3.67
C ALA A 263 -14.67 7.05 -3.22
N LEU A 264 -14.83 5.76 -3.56
CA LEU A 264 -15.95 4.93 -3.12
C LEU A 264 -16.04 4.90 -1.59
N ILE A 265 -14.92 4.62 -0.90
CA ILE A 265 -14.84 4.52 0.56
C ILE A 265 -15.14 5.86 1.24
N GLY A 266 -14.56 6.95 0.73
CA GLY A 266 -14.75 8.29 1.30
C GLY A 266 -16.18 8.78 1.13
N LEU A 267 -16.74 8.62 -0.08
CA LEU A 267 -18.10 9.09 -0.39
C LEU A 267 -19.16 8.22 0.27
N SER A 268 -18.99 6.89 0.31
CA SER A 268 -19.92 5.99 1.00
C SER A 268 -19.97 6.30 2.49
N TYR A 269 -18.83 6.56 3.14
CA TYR A 269 -18.79 6.92 4.55
C TYR A 269 -19.38 8.32 4.78
N ARG A 270 -19.03 9.30 3.93
CA ARG A 270 -19.53 10.67 4.05
C ARG A 270 -21.04 10.78 3.87
N PHE A 271 -21.61 9.97 2.98
CA PHE A 271 -23.03 10.03 2.61
C PHE A 271 -23.86 8.82 3.07
N HIS A 272 -23.36 8.02 4.03
CA HIS A 272 -24.09 6.91 4.68
C HIS A 272 -24.40 5.69 3.79
N PHE A 273 -23.70 5.50 2.66
CA PHE A 273 -23.82 4.30 1.81
C PHE A 273 -22.90 3.15 2.27
N THR A 274 -22.66 3.03 3.57
CA THR A 274 -21.70 2.08 4.15
C THR A 274 -22.15 0.62 4.01
N HIS A 275 -23.46 0.34 4.02
CA HIS A 275 -24.01 -1.01 3.77
C HIS A 275 -23.62 -1.54 2.39
N MET A 276 -23.78 -0.72 1.35
CA MET A 276 -23.29 -1.02 0.00
C MET A 276 -21.76 -1.17 -0.01
N GLY A 277 -21.06 -0.29 0.71
CA GLY A 277 -19.61 -0.37 0.86
C GLY A 277 -19.12 -1.69 1.47
N VAL A 278 -19.80 -2.21 2.50
CA VAL A 278 -19.45 -3.51 3.11
C VAL A 278 -19.66 -4.67 2.13
N ALA A 279 -20.76 -4.66 1.38
CA ALA A 279 -20.98 -5.67 0.34
C ALA A 279 -19.84 -5.66 -0.70
N VAL A 280 -19.43 -4.47 -1.17
CA VAL A 280 -18.30 -4.33 -2.10
C VAL A 280 -16.98 -4.76 -1.44
N TYR A 281 -16.71 -4.40 -0.18
CA TYR A 281 -15.51 -4.87 0.52
C TYR A 281 -15.45 -6.39 0.65
N ILE A 282 -16.56 -7.09 0.83
CA ILE A 282 -16.51 -8.55 1.00
C ILE A 282 -16.27 -9.25 -0.33
N THR A 283 -16.89 -8.79 -1.43
CA THR A 283 -16.55 -9.32 -2.77
C THR A 283 -15.08 -9.04 -3.10
N HIS A 284 -14.66 -7.80 -2.81
CA HIS A 284 -13.33 -7.32 -2.43
C HIS A 284 -12.35 -8.39 -1.94
N ASP A 285 -12.36 -8.55 -0.63
CA ASP A 285 -11.37 -9.24 0.17
C ASP A 285 -11.36 -10.75 -0.10
N VAL A 286 -12.54 -11.38 -0.21
CA VAL A 286 -12.63 -12.84 -0.36
C VAL A 286 -11.98 -13.29 -1.66
N SER A 287 -12.21 -12.58 -2.78
CA SER A 287 -11.55 -12.92 -4.05
C SER A 287 -10.05 -12.63 -4.04
N ASP A 288 -9.61 -11.60 -3.32
CA ASP A 288 -8.19 -11.25 -3.23
C ASP A 288 -7.38 -12.27 -2.42
N VAL A 289 -7.99 -13.03 -1.50
CA VAL A 289 -7.35 -14.18 -0.85
C VAL A 289 -6.87 -15.19 -1.90
N PHE A 290 -7.76 -15.61 -2.80
CA PHE A 290 -7.43 -16.62 -3.82
C PHE A 290 -6.40 -16.08 -4.81
N LEU A 291 -6.50 -14.81 -5.17
CA LEU A 291 -5.54 -14.17 -6.06
C LEU A 291 -4.15 -14.11 -5.43
N ALA A 292 -4.05 -13.62 -4.20
CA ALA A 292 -2.78 -13.48 -3.48
C ALA A 292 -2.16 -14.85 -3.16
N LEU A 293 -2.99 -15.84 -2.80
CA LEU A 293 -2.54 -17.21 -2.54
C LEU A 293 -2.02 -17.89 -3.80
N SER A 294 -2.73 -17.78 -4.94
CA SER A 294 -2.28 -18.37 -6.21
C SER A 294 -0.92 -17.83 -6.64
N LYS A 295 -0.68 -16.52 -6.50
CA LYS A 295 0.61 -15.89 -6.78
C LYS A 295 1.70 -16.32 -5.80
N SER A 296 1.36 -16.39 -4.51
CA SER A 296 2.31 -16.82 -3.48
C SER A 296 2.79 -18.25 -3.70
N LEU A 297 1.87 -19.16 -4.06
CA LEU A 297 2.17 -20.54 -4.43
C LEU A 297 3.02 -20.63 -5.70
N HIS A 298 2.79 -19.71 -6.65
CA HIS A 298 3.54 -19.67 -7.90
C HIS A 298 5.02 -19.33 -7.67
N TYR A 299 5.32 -18.38 -6.78
CA TYR A 299 6.71 -18.01 -6.45
C TYR A 299 7.53 -19.12 -5.80
N ILE A 300 6.88 -20.11 -5.17
CA ILE A 300 7.55 -21.26 -4.53
C ILE A 300 7.40 -22.56 -5.35
N ASP A 301 6.95 -22.45 -6.60
CA ASP A 301 6.75 -23.59 -7.51
C ASP A 301 5.89 -24.74 -6.92
N SER A 302 4.88 -24.39 -6.11
CA SER A 302 4.01 -25.39 -5.47
C SER A 302 3.15 -26.15 -6.50
N PRO A 303 2.91 -27.46 -6.33
CA PRO A 303 1.98 -28.21 -7.19
C PRO A 303 0.52 -27.73 -7.07
N LEU A 304 0.18 -27.00 -6.00
CA LEU A 304 -1.16 -26.47 -5.76
C LEU A 304 -1.48 -25.20 -6.55
N VAL A 305 -0.54 -24.67 -7.33
CA VAL A 305 -0.74 -23.43 -8.11
C VAL A 305 -1.95 -23.53 -9.04
N VAL A 306 -2.06 -24.61 -9.82
CA VAL A 306 -3.14 -24.79 -10.80
C VAL A 306 -4.51 -24.85 -10.15
N PRO A 307 -4.79 -25.74 -9.17
CA PRO A 307 -6.12 -25.82 -8.56
C PRO A 307 -6.51 -24.51 -7.85
N VAL A 308 -5.58 -23.84 -7.18
CA VAL A 308 -5.86 -22.55 -6.51
C VAL A 308 -6.09 -21.44 -7.54
N TYR A 309 -5.35 -21.43 -8.65
CA TYR A 309 -5.52 -20.43 -9.71
C TYR A 309 -6.84 -20.62 -10.49
N VAL A 310 -7.28 -21.87 -10.74
CA VAL A 310 -8.63 -22.15 -11.27
C VAL A 310 -9.70 -21.68 -10.29
N SER A 311 -9.55 -21.99 -9.00
CA SER A 311 -10.47 -21.54 -7.95
C SER A 311 -10.55 -20.02 -7.89
N ASN A 312 -9.41 -19.32 -8.04
CA ASN A 312 -9.36 -17.87 -8.14
C ASN A 312 -10.22 -17.33 -9.29
N ILE A 313 -10.17 -17.92 -10.49
CA ILE A 313 -11.01 -17.48 -11.62
C ILE A 313 -12.50 -17.67 -11.31
N ILE A 314 -12.88 -18.81 -10.72
CA ILE A 314 -14.29 -19.09 -10.37
C ILE A 314 -14.79 -18.08 -9.34
N VAL A 315 -14.05 -17.88 -8.26
CA VAL A 315 -14.39 -16.93 -7.19
C VAL A 315 -14.42 -15.50 -7.72
N TRP A 316 -13.49 -15.13 -8.60
CA TRP A 316 -13.46 -13.83 -9.27
C TRP A 316 -14.72 -13.63 -10.13
N CYS A 317 -15.07 -14.57 -11.00
CA CYS A 317 -16.30 -14.52 -11.80
C CYS A 317 -17.56 -14.34 -10.95
N TYR A 318 -17.67 -15.08 -9.85
CA TYR A 318 -18.84 -14.99 -8.98
C TYR A 318 -18.87 -13.67 -8.19
N LEU A 319 -17.83 -13.37 -7.42
CA LEU A 319 -17.83 -12.22 -6.50
C LEU A 319 -17.60 -10.88 -7.23
N ARG A 320 -16.62 -10.82 -8.13
CA ARG A 320 -16.24 -9.57 -8.82
C ARG A 320 -17.13 -9.25 -10.00
N HIS A 321 -17.82 -10.23 -10.59
CA HIS A 321 -18.70 -9.97 -11.73
C HIS A 321 -20.17 -10.21 -11.42
N TYR A 322 -20.58 -11.44 -11.10
CA TYR A 322 -21.99 -11.72 -10.88
C TYR A 322 -22.59 -10.88 -9.75
N ILE A 323 -21.98 -10.87 -8.56
CA ILE A 323 -22.47 -10.08 -7.43
C ILE A 323 -22.35 -8.57 -7.68
N ASN A 324 -21.21 -8.08 -8.17
CA ASN A 324 -21.06 -6.65 -8.45
C ASN A 324 -22.03 -6.15 -9.54
N LEU A 325 -22.32 -6.94 -10.58
CA LEU A 325 -23.34 -6.60 -11.58
C LEU A 325 -24.74 -6.57 -10.98
N ARG A 326 -25.04 -7.46 -10.02
CA ARG A 326 -26.29 -7.42 -9.25
C ARG A 326 -26.41 -6.13 -8.43
N ILE A 327 -25.34 -5.70 -7.77
CA ILE A 327 -25.27 -4.42 -7.05
C ILE A 327 -25.48 -3.25 -8.02
N LEU A 328 -24.81 -3.27 -9.17
CA LEU A 328 -24.92 -2.22 -10.18
C LEU A 328 -26.34 -2.13 -10.76
N TYR A 329 -26.97 -3.28 -11.02
CA TYR A 329 -28.37 -3.35 -11.46
C TYR A 329 -29.31 -2.79 -10.39
N SER A 330 -29.09 -3.14 -9.13
CA SER A 330 -29.85 -2.59 -8.00
C SER A 330 -29.72 -1.07 -7.89
N VAL A 331 -28.54 -0.50 -8.20
CA VAL A 331 -28.37 0.97 -8.24
C VAL A 331 -29.23 1.62 -9.35
N LEU A 332 -29.55 0.90 -10.42
CA LEU A 332 -30.42 1.40 -11.50
C LEU A 332 -31.92 1.23 -11.19
N THR A 333 -32.31 0.18 -10.47
CA THR A 333 -33.72 -0.21 -10.28
C THR A 333 -34.25 0.05 -8.87
N GLU A 334 -33.53 -0.40 -7.84
CA GLU A 334 -33.92 -0.36 -6.44
C GLU A 334 -33.56 0.96 -5.76
N PHE A 335 -32.49 1.63 -6.21
CA PHE A 335 -32.04 2.90 -5.61
C PHE A 335 -33.12 3.98 -5.63
N ARG A 336 -34.01 4.03 -6.63
CA ARG A 336 -35.09 5.03 -6.63
C ARG A 336 -36.33 4.58 -5.87
N THR A 337 -36.54 3.27 -5.75
CA THR A 337 -37.83 2.69 -5.34
C THR A 337 -37.84 2.25 -3.87
N VAL A 338 -36.70 1.84 -3.31
CA VAL A 338 -36.60 1.36 -1.92
C VAL A 338 -36.29 2.52 -0.97
N GLY A 339 -37.28 2.97 -0.21
CA GLY A 339 -37.16 4.07 0.75
C GLY A 339 -37.19 5.47 0.11
N PRO A 340 -37.14 6.55 0.91
CA PRO A 340 -37.27 7.92 0.41
C PRO A 340 -36.22 8.27 -0.66
N TYR A 341 -36.64 9.02 -1.68
CA TYR A 341 -35.76 9.49 -2.76
C TYR A 341 -35.82 11.02 -2.85
N GLU A 342 -35.12 11.67 -1.94
CA GLU A 342 -35.09 13.12 -1.80
C GLU A 342 -33.72 13.57 -1.29
N LEU A 343 -33.41 14.85 -1.46
CA LEU A 343 -32.22 15.45 -0.88
C LEU A 343 -32.64 16.32 0.30
N ASN A 344 -32.24 15.94 1.51
CA ASN A 344 -32.49 16.72 2.72
C ASN A 344 -31.25 16.73 3.61
N TRP A 345 -30.65 17.90 3.78
CA TRP A 345 -29.43 18.08 4.56
C TRP A 345 -29.64 17.98 6.07
N GLU A 346 -30.82 18.37 6.56
CA GLU A 346 -31.19 18.33 7.97
C GLU A 346 -31.37 16.87 8.43
N THR A 347 -32.10 16.08 7.65
CA THR A 347 -32.26 14.65 7.91
C THR A 347 -31.09 13.82 7.38
N GLN A 348 -30.04 14.45 6.82
CA GLN A 348 -28.91 13.77 6.19
C GLN A 348 -29.33 12.69 5.18
N GLN A 349 -30.46 12.92 4.51
CA GLN A 349 -31.00 12.09 3.45
C GLN A 349 -30.32 12.50 2.15
N TYR A 350 -29.38 11.68 1.69
CA TYR A 350 -28.56 11.95 0.51
C TYR A 350 -28.96 11.14 -0.71
N LYS A 351 -30.03 10.34 -0.61
CA LYS A 351 -30.49 9.44 -1.65
C LYS A 351 -31.28 10.20 -2.72
N CYS A 352 -30.56 10.70 -3.72
CA CYS A 352 -31.10 11.56 -4.77
C CYS A 352 -30.51 11.22 -6.16
N TRP A 353 -30.88 11.98 -7.19
CA TRP A 353 -30.39 11.76 -8.56
C TRP A 353 -28.88 11.94 -8.70
N ILE A 354 -28.30 12.89 -7.96
CA ILE A 354 -26.86 13.15 -7.98
C ILE A 354 -26.11 11.96 -7.37
N SER A 355 -26.51 11.53 -6.17
CA SER A 355 -25.87 10.37 -5.51
C SER A 355 -26.04 9.10 -6.33
N ASN A 356 -27.19 8.92 -6.98
CA ASN A 356 -27.45 7.76 -7.82
C ASN A 356 -26.46 7.68 -8.99
N ILE A 357 -26.25 8.79 -9.71
CA ILE A 357 -25.30 8.86 -10.84
C ILE A 357 -23.87 8.67 -10.35
N ILE A 358 -23.45 9.36 -9.29
CA ILE A 358 -22.09 9.25 -8.74
C ILE A 358 -21.79 7.82 -8.31
N THR A 359 -22.68 7.21 -7.53
CA THR A 359 -22.54 5.82 -7.07
C THR A 359 -22.48 4.86 -8.25
N PHE A 360 -23.35 5.02 -9.26
CA PHE A 360 -23.33 4.19 -10.46
C PHE A 360 -22.01 4.32 -11.22
N VAL A 361 -21.55 5.54 -11.49
CA VAL A 361 -20.31 5.79 -12.26
C VAL A 361 -19.10 5.20 -11.55
N LEU A 362 -18.99 5.38 -10.22
CA LEU A 362 -17.87 4.84 -9.45
C LEU A 362 -17.87 3.30 -9.42
N LEU A 363 -19.04 2.68 -9.20
CA LEU A 363 -19.17 1.22 -9.22
C LEU A 363 -18.97 0.63 -10.62
N ALA A 364 -19.46 1.30 -11.67
CA ALA A 364 -19.24 0.90 -13.05
C ALA A 364 -17.75 1.02 -13.45
N SER A 365 -17.06 2.06 -12.97
CA SER A 365 -15.61 2.22 -13.16
C SER A 365 -14.83 1.09 -12.49
N LEU A 366 -15.19 0.76 -11.24
CA LEU A 366 -14.64 -0.39 -10.53
C LEU A 366 -14.91 -1.70 -11.28
N GLN A 367 -16.11 -1.88 -11.83
CA GLN A 367 -16.48 -3.06 -12.62
C GLN A 367 -15.67 -3.16 -13.93
N ALA A 368 -15.40 -2.05 -14.61
CA ALA A 368 -14.59 -2.02 -15.81
C ALA A 368 -13.13 -2.45 -15.53
N LEU A 369 -12.56 -1.99 -14.42
CA LEU A 369 -11.23 -2.44 -13.95
C LEU A 369 -11.23 -3.93 -13.61
N ASN A 370 -12.28 -4.43 -12.95
CA ASN A 370 -12.44 -5.86 -12.68
C ASN A 370 -12.48 -6.71 -13.96
N LEU A 371 -13.11 -6.21 -15.03
CA LEU A 371 -13.13 -6.89 -16.34
C LEU A 371 -11.75 -6.92 -17.00
N PHE A 372 -11.01 -5.80 -16.92
CA PHE A 372 -9.63 -5.74 -17.40
C PHE A 372 -8.74 -6.80 -16.71
N TRP A 373 -8.85 -6.93 -15.39
CA TRP A 373 -8.08 -7.95 -14.66
C TRP A 373 -8.57 -9.38 -14.91
N LEU A 374 -9.88 -9.60 -15.10
CA LEU A 374 -10.38 -10.91 -15.54
C LEU A 374 -9.77 -11.30 -16.89
N TYR A 375 -9.72 -10.39 -17.85
CA TYR A 375 -9.05 -10.62 -19.13
C TYR A 375 -7.58 -11.03 -18.92
N CYS A 376 -6.85 -10.35 -18.03
CA CYS A 376 -5.47 -10.70 -17.70
C CYS A 376 -5.36 -12.11 -17.09
N LEU A 377 -6.27 -12.47 -16.17
CA LEU A 377 -6.29 -13.79 -15.53
C LEU A 377 -6.55 -14.91 -16.55
N LEU A 378 -7.54 -14.72 -17.42
CA LEU A 378 -7.88 -15.69 -18.46
C LEU A 378 -6.76 -15.82 -19.49
N ARG A 379 -6.14 -14.70 -19.89
CA ARG A 379 -4.98 -14.69 -20.79
C ARG A 379 -3.79 -15.45 -20.21
N SER A 380 -3.50 -15.23 -18.93
CA SER A 380 -2.43 -15.95 -18.23
C SER A 380 -2.74 -17.45 -18.12
N MET A 381 -3.99 -17.83 -17.83
CA MET A 381 -4.42 -19.23 -17.85
C MET A 381 -4.24 -19.87 -19.23
N TYR A 382 -4.70 -19.19 -20.27
CA TYR A 382 -4.57 -19.67 -21.65
C TYR A 382 -3.11 -19.91 -22.01
N LYS A 383 -2.21 -18.97 -21.66
CA LYS A 383 -0.78 -19.12 -21.89
C LYS A 383 -0.18 -20.31 -21.16
N PHE A 384 -0.57 -20.50 -19.90
CA PHE A 384 -0.10 -21.62 -19.08
C PHE A 384 -0.54 -22.97 -19.65
N VAL A 385 -1.80 -23.10 -20.08
CA VAL A 385 -2.36 -24.35 -20.63
C VAL A 385 -1.82 -24.66 -22.03
N VAL A 386 -1.74 -23.67 -22.92
CA VAL A 386 -1.39 -23.89 -24.33
C VAL A 386 0.11 -23.94 -24.55
N TYR A 387 0.87 -23.02 -23.96
CA TYR A 387 2.31 -22.90 -24.23
C TYR A 387 3.17 -23.53 -23.14
N ARG A 388 2.59 -24.06 -22.05
CA ARG A 388 3.30 -24.49 -20.83
C ARG A 388 4.24 -23.42 -20.25
N ILE A 389 4.04 -22.15 -20.63
CA ILE A 389 4.83 -21.02 -20.14
C ILE A 389 4.29 -20.65 -18.76
N LYS A 390 5.11 -20.83 -17.73
CA LYS A 390 4.81 -20.49 -16.33
C LYS A 390 4.82 -18.97 -16.03
N LYS A 391 4.92 -18.09 -17.03
CA LYS A 391 5.14 -16.65 -16.80
C LYS A 391 3.82 -15.87 -16.69
N ASP A 392 3.51 -15.35 -15.50
CA ASP A 392 2.40 -14.43 -15.26
C ASP A 392 2.72 -13.04 -15.83
N ASP A 393 1.96 -12.61 -16.85
CA ASP A 393 2.17 -11.33 -17.54
C ASP A 393 1.91 -10.11 -16.64
N ARG A 394 1.15 -10.28 -15.55
CA ARG A 394 0.76 -9.19 -14.64
C ARG A 394 1.89 -8.78 -13.70
N SER A 395 2.81 -9.68 -13.38
CA SER A 395 3.72 -9.50 -12.24
C SER A 395 5.18 -9.23 -12.58
N GLU A 396 5.61 -9.21 -13.85
CA GLU A 396 7.03 -8.96 -14.18
C GLU A 396 7.28 -7.72 -15.05
N SER A 397 7.73 -6.62 -14.42
CA SER A 397 8.81 -5.81 -14.98
C SER A 397 10.12 -6.48 -14.56
N SER A 398 10.81 -7.14 -15.47
CA SER A 398 12.21 -7.50 -15.26
C SER A 398 13.00 -6.19 -15.19
N GLY A 399 13.63 -5.92 -14.04
CA GLY A 399 14.65 -4.87 -14.00
C GLY A 399 15.80 -5.25 -14.94
N PRO A 400 16.69 -4.31 -15.30
CA PRO A 400 17.88 -4.64 -16.09
C PRO A 400 18.72 -5.77 -15.43
N GLU A 401 18.66 -5.92 -14.10
CA GLU A 401 19.29 -7.01 -13.36
C GLU A 401 18.63 -8.39 -13.61
N ASP A 402 17.29 -8.47 -13.69
CA ASP A 402 16.58 -9.74 -13.98
C ASP A 402 16.71 -10.14 -15.46
N ASN A 403 16.83 -9.16 -16.37
CA ASN A 403 17.12 -9.45 -17.79
C ASN A 403 18.54 -10.01 -17.96
N GLN A 404 19.52 -9.53 -17.19
CA GLN A 404 20.88 -10.05 -17.22
C GLN A 404 20.99 -11.47 -16.64
N GLU A 405 20.25 -11.79 -15.56
CA GLU A 405 20.18 -13.16 -15.04
C GLU A 405 19.43 -14.10 -15.99
N ALA A 406 18.33 -13.66 -16.62
CA ALA A 406 17.60 -14.47 -17.60
C ALA A 406 18.38 -14.66 -18.91
N GLU A 407 19.11 -13.65 -19.40
CA GLU A 407 20.05 -13.80 -20.51
C GLU A 407 21.19 -14.75 -20.14
N ALA A 408 21.77 -14.62 -18.93
CA ALA A 408 22.84 -15.49 -18.47
C ALA A 408 22.39 -16.96 -18.33
N GLU A 409 21.18 -17.22 -17.82
CA GLU A 409 20.61 -18.58 -17.77
C GLU A 409 20.33 -19.12 -19.17
N SER A 410 19.78 -18.32 -20.10
CA SER A 410 19.54 -18.74 -21.48
C SER A 410 20.83 -19.03 -22.28
N LEU A 411 21.91 -18.29 -21.99
CA LEU A 411 23.23 -18.50 -22.57
C LEU A 411 23.92 -19.75 -22.02
N LEU A 412 23.63 -20.11 -20.76
CA LEU A 412 24.12 -21.34 -20.12
C LEU A 412 23.37 -22.59 -20.61
N GLU A 413 22.05 -22.50 -20.83
CA GLU A 413 21.27 -23.59 -21.44
C GLU A 413 21.66 -23.81 -22.90
N GLY A 414 21.83 -22.74 -23.69
CA GLY A 414 22.28 -22.84 -25.10
C GLY A 414 23.71 -23.38 -25.27
N THR A 415 24.58 -23.24 -24.26
CA THR A 415 25.95 -23.80 -24.29
C THR A 415 26.04 -25.23 -23.75
N GLY A 416 25.05 -25.68 -22.97
CA GLY A 416 24.91 -27.07 -22.54
C GLY A 416 24.61 -28.02 -23.69
N ASP A 417 23.67 -27.63 -24.57
CA ASP A 417 23.30 -28.44 -25.75
C ASP A 417 24.42 -28.50 -26.80
N ALA A 418 25.21 -27.43 -26.95
CA ALA A 418 26.35 -27.41 -27.87
C ALA A 418 27.54 -28.30 -27.42
N ARG A 419 27.67 -28.58 -26.12
CA ARG A 419 28.74 -29.46 -25.59
C ARG A 419 28.38 -30.95 -25.65
N LEU A 420 27.10 -31.31 -25.67
CA LEU A 420 26.66 -32.69 -25.81
C LEU A 420 26.67 -33.18 -27.27
N ALA A 421 26.62 -32.27 -28.25
CA ALA A 421 26.68 -32.61 -29.67
C ALA A 421 28.11 -32.87 -30.22
N ASN A 422 29.16 -32.46 -29.50
CA ASN A 422 30.58 -32.62 -29.93
C ASN A 422 31.33 -33.75 -29.19
N GLY A 423 30.63 -34.58 -28.41
CA GLY A 423 31.23 -35.63 -27.58
C GLY A 423 31.05 -37.07 -28.07
N SER A 424 30.45 -37.29 -29.24
CA SER A 424 30.27 -38.62 -29.84
C SER A 424 30.91 -38.67 -31.23
N LEU A 425 32.22 -38.89 -31.25
CA LEU A 425 32.96 -39.45 -32.38
C LEU A 425 33.74 -40.66 -31.89
#